data_AF-A0A4R8S0E7-F1
#
_entry.id   AF-A0A4R8S0E7-F1
#
_cell.length_a   1.000
_cell.length_b   1.000
_cell.length_c   1.000
_cell.angle_alpha   90.00
_cell.angle_beta   90.00
_cell.angle_gamma   90.00
#
_symmetry.space_group_name_H-M   'P 1'
#
loop_
_entity.id
_entity.type
_entity.pdbx_description
1 polymer ?
#
loop_
_entity_poly.entity_id
_entity_poly.type
_entity_poly.pdbx_seq_one_letter_code
_entity_poly.pdbx_strand_id
1 'polypeptide(L)'
;MSAESPVHHEWIPGPGDPDRLARGAAVNLLRRPYLAAIITLCISYVVLSAALGRLDLAHAAMLLVPIATAILVYLLTLFNLRRRLKPGDRWTSTFGPYSMTVSSPAGQSTLNYNQITGIRQRGPYVSAPHAAPAQSPTSASCFHQVQSISSAAR
;
A
#
# COMPACT_ATOMS: atom_id res chain seq x y z
N MET A 1 -20.75 11.34 19.29
CA MET A 1 -20.09 10.13 19.81
C MET A 1 -19.87 9.20 18.62
N SER A 2 -18.64 9.09 18.12
CA SER A 2 -18.32 8.19 17.01
C SER A 2 -18.37 6.77 17.54
N ALA A 3 -19.30 5.95 17.05
CA ALA A 3 -19.34 4.53 17.39
C ALA A 3 -17.99 3.91 17.01
N GLU A 4 -17.26 3.42 18.00
CA GLU A 4 -16.00 2.71 17.79
C GLU A 4 -16.31 1.48 16.94
N SER A 5 -15.80 1.44 15.71
CA SER A 5 -15.99 0.27 14.82
C SER A 5 -15.34 -0.94 15.50
N PRO A 6 -16.04 -2.09 15.56
CA PRO A 6 -15.51 -3.26 16.25
C PRO A 6 -14.19 -3.70 15.64
N VAL A 7 -13.28 -4.21 16.48
CA VAL A 7 -12.05 -4.85 16.01
C VAL A 7 -12.44 -6.15 15.31
N HIS A 8 -12.10 -6.26 14.02
CA HIS A 8 -12.44 -7.45 13.24
C HIS A 8 -11.32 -8.47 13.22
N HIS A 9 -10.06 -8.02 13.10
CA HIS A 9 -8.90 -8.88 13.11
C HIS A 9 -7.82 -8.34 14.04
N GLU A 10 -7.18 -9.25 14.74
CA GLU A 10 -6.03 -9.01 15.59
C GLU A 10 -4.91 -9.93 15.14
N TRP A 11 -3.70 -9.39 15.02
CA TRP A 11 -2.50 -10.19 14.76
C TRP A 11 -1.32 -9.69 15.58
N ILE A 12 -0.39 -10.62 15.83
CA ILE A 12 0.87 -10.34 16.51
C ILE A 12 1.98 -10.46 15.46
N PRO A 13 2.82 -9.43 15.28
CA PRO A 13 3.86 -9.44 14.28
C PRO A 13 4.92 -10.49 14.64
N GLY A 14 5.31 -11.27 13.64
CA GLY A 14 6.43 -12.20 13.73
C GLY A 14 7.78 -11.47 13.62
N PRO A 15 8.89 -12.16 13.94
CA PRO A 15 10.23 -11.57 13.91
C PRO A 15 10.66 -11.06 12.52
N GLY A 16 10.07 -11.59 11.44
CA GLY A 16 10.36 -11.18 10.06
C GLY A 16 9.47 -10.06 9.51
N ASP A 17 8.44 -9.62 10.22
CA ASP A 17 7.49 -8.62 9.72
C ASP A 17 8.09 -7.21 9.57
N PRO A 18 8.96 -6.73 10.48
CA PRO A 18 9.64 -5.44 10.27
C PRO A 18 10.45 -5.38 8.97
N ASP A 19 11.15 -6.47 8.63
CA ASP A 19 11.93 -6.54 7.38
C ASP A 19 11.01 -6.57 6.15
N ARG A 20 9.88 -7.31 6.21
CA ARG A 20 8.88 -7.36 5.13
C ARG A 20 8.25 -5.99 4.88
N LEU A 21 7.90 -5.27 5.95
CA LEU A 21 7.33 -3.93 5.89
C LEU A 21 8.35 -2.90 5.39
N ALA A 22 9.61 -2.96 5.86
CA ALA A 22 10.67 -2.09 5.38
C ALA A 22 10.95 -2.28 3.88
N ARG A 23 10.95 -3.54 3.40
CA ARG A 23 11.05 -3.84 1.96
C ARG A 23 9.85 -3.27 1.19
N GLY A 24 8.64 -3.45 1.71
CA GLY A 24 7.43 -2.89 1.12
C GLY A 24 7.47 -1.37 1.01
N ALA A 25 7.94 -0.68 2.05
CA ALA A 25 8.13 0.76 2.06
C ALA A 25 9.18 1.22 1.05
N ALA A 26 10.32 0.52 0.96
CA ALA A 26 11.37 0.83 -0.01
C ALA A 26 10.90 0.64 -1.46
N VAL A 27 10.15 -0.43 -1.75
CA VAL A 27 9.54 -0.64 -3.08
C VAL A 27 8.51 0.43 -3.40
N ASN A 28 7.72 0.87 -2.42
CA ASN A 28 6.74 1.92 -2.63
C ASN A 28 7.43 3.28 -2.89
N LEU A 29 8.56 3.56 -2.23
CA LEU A 29 9.36 4.74 -2.49
C LEU A 29 9.89 4.75 -3.94
N LEU A 30 10.39 3.62 -4.43
CA LEU A 30 10.86 3.47 -5.81
C LEU A 30 9.79 3.77 -6.86
N ARG A 31 8.50 3.62 -6.49
CA ARG A 31 7.37 3.94 -7.36
C ARG A 31 6.92 5.40 -7.27
N ARG A 32 7.49 6.20 -6.38
CA ARG A 32 7.09 7.60 -6.23
C ARG A 32 7.66 8.44 -7.37
N PRO A 33 6.86 9.37 -7.93
CA PRO A 33 7.31 10.25 -9.01
C PRO A 33 8.50 11.12 -8.60
N TYR A 34 8.63 11.44 -7.30
CA TYR A 34 9.77 12.16 -6.75
C TYR A 34 11.12 11.48 -7.04
N LEU A 35 11.18 10.15 -6.94
CA LEU A 35 12.44 9.41 -7.16
C LEU A 35 12.80 9.39 -8.66
N ALA A 36 11.79 9.31 -9.54
CA ALA A 36 11.96 9.50 -10.97
C ALA A 36 12.49 10.91 -11.30
N ALA A 37 11.97 11.95 -10.64
CA ALA A 37 12.44 13.33 -10.81
C ALA A 37 13.91 13.49 -10.40
N ILE A 38 14.32 12.93 -9.25
CA ILE A 38 15.73 12.94 -8.82
C ILE A 38 16.62 12.23 -9.85
N ILE A 39 16.25 11.02 -10.28
CA ILE A 39 17.03 10.27 -11.27
C ILE A 39 17.19 11.09 -12.55
N THR A 40 16.10 11.68 -13.03
CA THR A 40 16.10 12.48 -14.27
C THR A 40 17.01 13.70 -14.12
N LEU A 41 16.97 14.38 -12.97
CA LEU A 41 17.83 15.53 -12.67
C LEU A 41 19.31 15.14 -12.56
N CYS A 42 19.63 14.03 -11.90
CA CYS A 42 21.01 13.54 -11.81
C CYS A 42 21.57 13.18 -13.20
N ILE A 43 20.78 12.49 -14.03
CA ILE A 43 21.20 12.12 -15.38
C ILE A 43 21.38 13.37 -16.25
N SER A 44 20.41 14.28 -16.26
CA SER A 44 20.50 15.49 -17.09
C SER A 44 21.69 16.37 -16.71
N TYR A 45 22.00 16.47 -15.41
CA TYR A 45 23.18 17.16 -14.92
C TYR A 45 24.48 16.54 -15.44
N VAL A 46 24.64 15.22 -15.34
CA VAL A 46 25.86 14.55 -15.81
C VAL A 46 26.01 14.67 -17.32
N VAL A 47 24.94 14.50 -18.08
CA VAL A 47 24.94 14.66 -19.54
C VAL A 47 25.33 16.09 -19.92
N LEU A 48 24.79 17.09 -19.24
CA LEU A 48 25.14 18.49 -19.47
C LEU A 48 26.61 18.79 -19.14
N SER A 49 27.11 18.31 -18.00
CA SER A 49 28.53 18.46 -17.64
C SER A 49 29.47 17.75 -18.61
N ALA A 50 29.08 16.58 -19.14
CA ALA A 50 29.81 15.87 -20.18
C ALA A 50 29.86 16.68 -21.49
N ALA A 51 28.72 17.24 -21.91
CA ALA A 51 28.63 18.06 -23.11
C ALA A 51 29.47 19.34 -23.02
N LEU A 52 29.68 19.87 -21.81
CA LEU A 52 30.54 21.02 -21.55
C LEU A 52 32.03 20.66 -21.35
N GLY A 53 32.39 19.38 -21.45
CA GLY A 53 33.78 18.90 -21.28
C GLY A 53 34.31 18.95 -19.85
N ARG A 54 33.43 19.01 -18.84
CA ARG A 54 33.78 19.15 -17.41
C ARG A 54 33.56 17.86 -16.62
N LEU A 55 33.72 16.71 -17.28
CA LEU A 55 33.41 15.42 -16.67
C LEU A 55 34.53 14.96 -15.72
N ASP A 56 34.46 15.41 -14.48
CA ASP A 56 35.32 14.91 -13.40
C ASP A 56 34.66 13.79 -12.58
N LEU A 57 35.46 13.05 -11.79
CA LEU A 57 34.99 11.97 -10.91
C LEU A 57 33.87 12.42 -9.96
N ALA A 58 33.90 13.67 -9.50
CA ALA A 58 32.86 14.25 -8.66
C ALA A 58 31.48 14.32 -9.37
N HIS A 59 31.46 14.59 -10.67
CA HIS A 59 30.23 14.61 -11.47
C HIS A 59 29.69 13.20 -11.67
N ALA A 60 30.56 12.22 -11.91
CA ALA A 60 30.14 10.83 -12.00
C ALA A 60 29.55 10.31 -10.67
N ALA A 61 30.10 10.74 -9.54
CA ALA A 61 29.62 10.37 -8.21
C ALA A 61 28.17 10.84 -7.93
N MET A 62 27.68 11.90 -8.60
CA MET A 62 26.27 12.33 -8.49
C MET A 62 25.27 11.25 -8.92
N LEU A 63 25.66 10.30 -9.78
CA LEU A 63 24.79 9.18 -10.16
C LEU A 63 24.52 8.20 -9.01
N LEU A 64 25.33 8.25 -7.94
CA LEU A 64 25.14 7.44 -6.74
C LEU A 64 24.08 8.04 -5.80
N VAL A 65 23.73 9.32 -5.96
CA VAL A 65 22.74 10.01 -5.10
C VAL A 65 21.38 9.30 -5.05
N PRO A 66 20.73 8.90 -6.17
CA PRO A 66 19.46 8.19 -6.10
C PRO A 66 19.58 6.82 -5.40
N ILE A 67 20.69 6.12 -5.59
CA ILE A 67 20.96 4.82 -4.95
C ILE A 67 21.14 5.02 -3.44
N ALA A 68 21.96 5.98 -3.04
CA ALA A 68 22.20 6.33 -1.65
C ALA A 68 20.91 6.76 -0.94
N THR A 69 20.05 7.51 -1.63
CA THR A 69 18.74 7.94 -1.11
C THR A 69 17.82 6.74 -0.87
N ALA A 70 17.75 5.78 -1.80
CA ALA A 70 16.96 4.57 -1.63
C ALA A 70 17.46 3.69 -0.46
N ILE A 71 18.78 3.51 -0.35
CA ILE A 71 19.41 2.78 0.77
C ILE A 71 19.13 3.47 2.09
N LEU A 72 19.30 4.80 2.15
CA LEU A 72 19.07 5.57 3.36
C LEU A 72 17.62 5.45 3.85
N VAL A 73 16.64 5.59 2.95
CA VAL A 73 15.22 5.43 3.34
C VAL A 73 14.93 4.01 3.80
N TYR A 74 15.48 2.99 3.14
CA TYR A 74 15.34 1.60 3.59
C TYR A 74 15.89 1.40 5.01
N LEU A 75 17.12 1.83 5.26
CA LEU A 75 17.77 1.68 6.57
C LEU A 75 17.05 2.46 7.68
N LEU A 76 16.65 3.71 7.42
CA LEU A 76 15.89 4.53 8.36
C LEU A 76 14.54 3.90 8.67
N THR A 77 13.83 3.41 7.64
CA THR A 77 12.53 2.75 7.83
C THR A 77 12.69 1.47 8.63
N LEU A 78 13.68 0.65 8.30
CA LEU A 78 13.95 -0.60 9.00
C LEU A 78 14.30 -0.35 10.47
N PHE A 79 15.18 0.61 10.73
CA PHE A 79 15.61 0.95 12.08
C PHE A 79 14.44 1.48 12.93
N ASN A 80 13.62 2.36 12.35
CA ASN A 80 12.43 2.87 13.02
C ASN A 80 11.40 1.77 13.29
N LEU A 81 11.16 0.87 12.33
CA LEU A 81 10.25 -0.26 12.50
C LEU A 81 10.75 -1.24 13.56
N ARG A 82 12.04 -1.60 13.56
CA ARG A 82 12.62 -2.48 14.59
C ARG A 82 12.54 -1.90 16.00
N ARG A 83 12.62 -0.58 16.13
CA ARG A 83 12.46 0.11 17.43
C ARG A 83 11.01 0.14 17.90
N ARG A 84 10.05 0.26 16.97
CA ARG A 84 8.62 0.44 17.28
C ARG A 84 7.81 -0.85 17.30
N LEU A 85 8.27 -1.89 16.62
CA LEU A 85 7.62 -3.19 16.54
C LEU A 85 8.34 -4.16 17.46
N LYS A 86 7.90 -4.25 18.71
CA LYS A 86 8.40 -5.23 19.64
C LYS A 86 7.63 -6.54 19.47
N PRO A 87 8.28 -7.71 19.62
CA PRO A 87 7.57 -8.98 19.67
C PRO A 87 6.49 -8.95 20.76
N GLY A 88 5.27 -9.36 20.41
CA GLY A 88 4.11 -9.34 21.32
C GLY A 88 3.20 -8.11 21.19
N ASP A 89 3.60 -7.10 20.41
CA ASP A 89 2.76 -5.95 20.12
C ASP A 89 1.50 -6.36 19.34
N ARG A 90 0.32 -5.90 19.76
CA ARG A 90 -0.94 -6.22 19.08
C ARG A 90 -1.22 -5.23 17.97
N TRP A 91 -1.58 -5.77 16.81
CA TRP A 91 -2.07 -4.99 15.67
C TRP A 91 -3.54 -5.31 15.49
N THR A 92 -4.35 -4.27 15.29
CA THR A 92 -5.79 -4.42 15.11
C THR A 92 -6.22 -3.77 13.81
N SER A 93 -7.17 -4.41 13.12
CA SER A 93 -7.87 -3.79 12.00
C SER A 93 -9.35 -3.60 12.32
N THR A 94 -9.84 -2.39 12.07
CA THR A 94 -11.25 -2.03 12.14
C THR A 94 -11.78 -1.74 10.74
N PHE A 95 -13.03 -2.12 10.48
CA PHE A 95 -13.70 -1.88 9.20
C PHE A 95 -14.87 -0.94 9.46
N GLY A 96 -14.69 0.31 9.05
CA GLY A 96 -15.76 1.30 9.00
C GLY A 96 -16.59 1.17 7.73
N PRO A 97 -17.66 1.98 7.60
CA PRO A 97 -18.51 2.00 6.41
C PRO A 97 -17.79 2.49 5.14
N TYR A 98 -16.78 3.36 5.29
CA TYR A 98 -16.08 3.97 4.15
C TYR A 98 -14.56 3.73 4.14
N SER A 99 -14.01 3.17 5.22
CA SER A 99 -12.58 2.99 5.38
C SER A 99 -12.25 1.78 6.24
N MET A 100 -11.07 1.21 5.97
CA MET A 100 -10.41 0.25 6.84
C MET A 100 -9.31 0.98 7.60
N THR A 101 -9.19 0.74 8.89
CA THR A 101 -8.10 1.30 9.69
C THR A 101 -7.28 0.19 10.32
N VAL A 102 -5.96 0.25 10.15
CA VAL A 102 -5.00 -0.63 10.81
C VAL A 102 -4.27 0.17 11.88
N SER A 103 -4.38 -0.28 13.12
CA SER A 103 -3.71 0.31 14.29
C SER A 103 -2.56 -0.58 14.73
N SER A 104 -1.41 0.03 14.96
CA SER A 104 -0.20 -0.62 15.47
C SER A 104 0.53 0.33 16.42
N PRO A 105 1.48 -0.15 17.25
CA PRO A 105 2.31 0.74 18.06
C PRO A 105 3.20 1.67 17.22
N ALA A 106 3.47 1.31 15.96
CA ALA A 106 4.19 2.17 15.04
C ALA A 106 3.36 3.36 14.56
N GLY A 107 2.03 3.26 14.62
CA GLY A 107 1.07 4.26 14.19
C GLY A 107 -0.22 3.65 13.64
N GLN A 108 -1.09 4.52 13.15
CA GLN A 108 -2.36 4.16 12.55
C GLN A 108 -2.34 4.46 11.05
N SER A 109 -2.87 3.54 10.24
CA SER A 109 -3.01 3.70 8.81
C SER A 109 -4.46 3.51 8.42
N THR A 110 -5.05 4.52 7.79
CA THR A 110 -6.43 4.49 7.29
C THR A 110 -6.42 4.40 5.77
N LEU A 111 -7.13 3.41 5.24
CA LEU A 111 -7.35 3.18 3.82
C LEU A 111 -8.82 3.44 3.51
N ASN A 112 -9.12 4.46 2.71
CA ASN A 112 -10.47 4.66 2.23
C ASN A 112 -10.79 3.64 1.13
N TYR A 113 -12.01 3.07 1.14
CA TYR A 113 -12.39 2.06 0.15
C TYR A 113 -12.41 2.62 -1.28
N ASN A 114 -12.70 3.91 -1.45
CA ASN A 114 -12.63 4.57 -2.76
C ASN A 114 -11.20 4.68 -3.34
N GLN A 115 -10.16 4.49 -2.51
CA GLN A 115 -8.75 4.50 -2.94
C GLN A 115 -8.25 3.10 -3.31
N ILE A 116 -9.06 2.05 -3.10
CA ILE A 116 -8.71 0.68 -3.47
C ILE A 116 -8.92 0.52 -4.97
N THR A 117 -7.86 0.76 -5.74
CA THR A 117 -7.88 0.69 -7.21
C THR A 117 -7.72 -0.73 -7.77
N GLY A 118 -7.60 -1.74 -6.91
CA GLY A 118 -7.58 -3.14 -7.35
C GLY A 118 -7.38 -4.11 -6.19
N ILE A 119 -8.08 -5.26 -6.27
CA ILE A 119 -7.93 -6.37 -5.33
C ILE A 119 -6.84 -7.29 -5.88
N ARG A 120 -5.70 -7.39 -5.19
CA ARG A 120 -4.66 -8.37 -5.52
C ARG A 120 -4.78 -9.56 -4.60
N GLN A 121 -5.11 -10.73 -5.14
CA GLN A 121 -5.05 -11.98 -4.39
C GLN A 121 -3.61 -12.21 -3.95
N ARG A 122 -3.37 -12.21 -2.64
CA ARG A 122 -2.08 -12.61 -2.05
C ARG A 122 -2.34 -13.73 -1.06
N GLY A 123 -2.02 -14.95 -1.48
CA GLY A 123 -2.11 -16.16 -0.66
C GLY A 123 -3.17 -17.15 -1.18
N PRO A 124 -3.05 -18.44 -0.79
CA PRO A 124 -3.89 -19.53 -1.32
C PRO A 124 -5.34 -19.50 -0.82
N TYR A 125 -5.66 -18.66 0.17
CA TYR A 125 -6.96 -18.61 0.82
C TYR A 125 -7.81 -17.38 0.46
N VAL A 126 -7.33 -16.52 -0.45
CA VAL A 126 -8.08 -15.33 -0.88
C VAL A 126 -8.73 -15.62 -2.24
N SER A 127 -9.95 -16.15 -2.20
CA SER A 127 -10.81 -16.20 -3.39
C SER A 127 -11.48 -14.84 -3.57
N ALA A 128 -10.90 -13.98 -4.41
CA ALA A 128 -11.67 -12.85 -4.93
C ALA A 128 -12.74 -13.44 -5.88
N PRO A 129 -14.04 -13.11 -5.71
CA PRO A 129 -15.02 -13.45 -6.73
C PRO A 129 -14.49 -12.88 -8.05
N HIS A 130 -14.37 -13.74 -9.05
CA HIS A 130 -13.90 -13.37 -10.38
C HIS A 130 -14.74 -12.16 -10.80
N ALA A 131 -14.11 -10.98 -10.89
CA ALA A 131 -14.78 -9.80 -11.37
C ALA A 131 -15.14 -10.11 -12.82
N ALA A 132 -16.39 -10.51 -13.05
CA ALA A 132 -16.93 -10.65 -14.38
C ALA A 132 -16.64 -9.33 -15.12
N PRO A 133 -16.17 -9.39 -16.38
CA PRO A 133 -15.92 -8.18 -17.15
C PRO A 133 -17.16 -7.31 -17.07
N ALA A 134 -16.97 -6.03 -16.74
CA ALA A 134 -18.02 -5.04 -16.58
C ALA A 134 -19.00 -5.15 -17.74
N GLN A 135 -20.13 -5.81 -17.50
CA GLN A 135 -21.21 -5.87 -18.46
C GLN A 135 -21.72 -4.45 -18.56
N SER A 136 -21.61 -3.90 -19.78
CA SER A 136 -22.16 -2.61 -20.15
C SER A 136 -23.61 -2.52 -19.68
N PRO A 137 -24.07 -1.39 -19.12
CA PRO A 137 -25.48 -1.22 -18.79
C PRO A 137 -26.28 -1.04 -20.08
N THR A 138 -26.51 -2.12 -20.81
CA THR A 138 -27.56 -2.19 -21.83
C THR A 138 -28.85 -2.54 -21.12
N SER A 139 -29.63 -1.50 -20.88
CA SER A 139 -31.06 -1.41 -21.22
C SER A 139 -31.92 -2.66 -20.93
N ALA A 140 -32.73 -2.53 -19.88
CA ALA A 140 -34.14 -2.94 -19.83
C ALA A 140 -34.54 -4.38 -20.24
N SER A 141 -34.93 -5.17 -19.24
CA SER A 141 -36.17 -5.97 -19.23
C SER A 141 -36.45 -6.36 -17.79
N CYS A 142 -37.44 -5.75 -17.12
CA CYS A 142 -38.78 -6.34 -16.99
C CYS A 142 -38.74 -7.87 -16.91
N PHE A 143 -38.92 -8.45 -15.72
CA PHE A 143 -39.95 -9.48 -15.49
C PHE A 143 -40.04 -9.88 -14.01
N HIS A 144 -41.23 -9.65 -13.46
CA HIS A 144 -41.90 -10.35 -12.36
C HIS A 144 -41.24 -10.55 -11.00
N GLN A 145 -41.56 -9.58 -10.13
CA GLN A 145 -42.19 -9.80 -8.84
C GLN A 145 -43.01 -11.10 -8.77
N VAL A 146 -42.56 -12.05 -7.94
CA VAL A 146 -43.42 -13.05 -7.30
C VAL A 146 -43.28 -12.87 -5.79
N GLN A 147 -44.21 -12.11 -5.23
CA GLN A 147 -44.56 -12.21 -3.83
C GLN A 147 -45.13 -13.61 -3.59
N SER A 148 -44.58 -14.35 -2.63
CA SER A 148 -45.38 -15.33 -1.90
C SER A 148 -45.25 -15.03 -0.41
N ILE A 149 -46.33 -14.44 0.10
CA ILE A 149 -46.68 -14.37 1.51
C ILE A 149 -47.54 -15.60 1.79
N SER A 150 -47.14 -16.42 2.76
CA SER A 150 -48.00 -17.36 3.51
C SER A 150 -47.17 -17.83 4.70
N SER A 151 -47.29 -17.29 5.92
CA SER A 151 -48.39 -17.52 6.89
C SER A 151 -48.72 -19.00 7.05
N ALA A 152 -48.33 -19.61 8.18
CA ALA A 152 -49.22 -20.30 9.13
C ALA A 152 -48.48 -21.27 10.07
N ALA A 153 -48.58 -20.98 11.37
CA ALA A 153 -48.85 -21.91 12.48
C ALA A 153 -48.07 -23.24 12.59
N ARG A 154 -47.22 -23.36 13.61
CA ARG A 154 -47.53 -24.06 14.88
C ARG A 154 -46.43 -23.81 15.92
#